data_AF-A0A6H9HQ68-F1
#
_entry.id   AF-A0A6H9HQ68-F1
#
_cell.length_a   1.000
_cell.length_b   1.000
_cell.length_c   1.000
_cell.angle_alpha   90.00
_cell.angle_beta   90.00
_cell.angle_gamma   90.00
#
_symmetry.space_group_name_H-M   'P 1'
#
loop_
_entity.id
_entity.type
_entity.pdbx_description
1 polymer ?
#
loop_
_entity_poly.entity_id
_entity_poly.type
_entity_poly.pdbx_seq_one_letter_code
_entity_poly.pdbx_strand_id
1 'polypeptide(L)' 'MSITSRTAATPLAAEPQRRGSWYTQPVVWLGIGLFAATIAGCLWLIVVSARYDDQPLPIDGRVFGVPTQPGPAR' A
#
# COMPACT_ATOMS: atom_id res chain seq x y z
N MET A 1 56.10 -19.93 -20.00
CA MET A 1 55.07 -20.74 -19.30
C MET A 1 55.11 -20.42 -17.81
N SER A 2 54.20 -19.58 -17.32
CA SER A 2 53.70 -19.60 -15.94
C SER A 2 52.61 -18.52 -15.83
N ILE A 3 51.38 -18.94 -16.11
CA ILE A 3 50.16 -18.18 -15.83
C ILE A 3 49.90 -18.40 -14.35
N THR A 4 50.26 -17.42 -13.51
CA THR A 4 49.90 -17.46 -12.09
C THR A 4 48.49 -16.89 -11.97
N SER A 5 47.53 -17.81 -12.00
CA SER A 5 46.11 -17.61 -11.84
C SER A 5 45.80 -16.72 -10.64
N ARG A 6 45.31 -15.50 -10.89
CA ARG A 6 44.68 -14.66 -9.87
C ARG A 6 43.18 -14.96 -9.86
N THR A 7 42.80 -16.13 -9.36
CA THR A 7 41.42 -16.36 -8.89
C THR A 7 41.28 -15.69 -7.52
N ALA A 8 41.17 -14.36 -7.52
CA ALA A 8 40.67 -13.64 -6.36
C ALA A 8 39.15 -13.74 -6.40
N ALA A 9 38.63 -14.59 -5.51
CA ALA A 9 37.22 -14.75 -5.25
C ALA A 9 36.54 -13.38 -5.04
N THR A 10 35.55 -13.10 -5.88
CA THR A 10 34.24 -12.54 -5.55
C THR A 10 34.14 -11.54 -4.37
N PRO A 11 33.86 -10.27 -4.65
CA PRO A 11 32.87 -9.52 -3.91
C PRO A 11 31.55 -9.52 -4.71
N LEU A 12 30.70 -10.51 -4.47
CA LEU A 12 29.25 -10.44 -4.74
C LEU A 12 28.53 -9.66 -3.63
N ALA A 13 29.28 -8.99 -2.76
CA ALA A 13 28.74 -7.91 -1.95
C ALA A 13 28.59 -6.72 -2.90
N ALA A 14 27.36 -6.46 -3.32
CA ALA A 14 26.95 -5.23 -3.95
C ALA A 14 27.51 -4.05 -3.15
N GLU A 15 28.66 -3.53 -3.56
CA GLU A 15 29.05 -2.17 -3.22
C GLU A 15 27.90 -1.30 -3.69
N PRO A 16 27.18 -0.60 -2.80
CA PRO A 16 26.25 0.42 -3.24
C PRO A 16 27.15 1.47 -3.87
N GLN A 17 27.26 1.43 -5.20
CA GLN A 17 27.96 2.41 -6.02
C GLN A 17 27.49 3.79 -5.55
N ARG A 18 28.28 4.44 -4.69
CA ARG A 18 28.12 5.84 -4.26
C ARG A 18 28.49 6.77 -5.42
N ARG A 19 27.95 6.51 -6.60
CA ARG A 19 28.10 7.30 -7.82
C ARG A 19 26.75 7.92 -8.13
N GLY A 20 26.49 9.05 -7.48
CA GLY A 20 25.34 9.91 -7.78
C GLY A 20 24.41 10.20 -6.59
N SER A 21 24.92 10.60 -5.43
CA SER A 21 24.05 10.98 -4.30
C SER A 21 23.19 12.22 -4.56
N TRP A 22 23.50 13.00 -5.60
CA TRP A 22 22.77 14.23 -5.92
C TRP A 22 21.42 13.97 -6.60
N TYR A 23 21.30 12.87 -7.35
CA TYR A 23 20.05 12.46 -8.00
C TYR A 23 19.19 11.53 -7.14
N THR A 24 19.78 10.78 -6.21
CA THR A 24 18.99 9.95 -5.29
C THR A 24 18.30 10.78 -4.22
N GLN A 25 18.85 11.95 -3.87
CA GLN A 25 18.24 12.86 -2.90
C GLN A 25 16.79 13.28 -3.26
N PRO A 26 16.48 13.76 -4.48
CA PRO A 26 15.10 14.06 -4.87
C PRO A 26 14.22 12.81 -5.00
N VAL A 27 14.78 11.66 -5.43
CA VAL A 27 14.03 10.39 -5.55
C VAL A 27 13.58 9.89 -4.17
N VAL A 28 14.45 10.00 -3.16
CA VAL A 28 14.09 9.65 -1.78
C VAL A 28 13.01 10.58 -1.24
N TRP A 29 13.09 11.88 -1.52
CA TRP A 29 12.06 12.85 -1.15
C TRP A 29 10.71 12.57 -1.82
N LEU A 30 10.72 12.24 -3.10
CA LEU A 30 9.54 11.79 -3.85
C LEU A 30 8.93 10.53 -3.22
N GLY A 31 9.75 9.55 -2.87
CA GLY A 31 9.31 8.32 -2.21
C GLY A 31 8.66 8.60 -0.85
N ILE A 32 9.31 9.40 0.00
CA ILE A 32 8.78 9.79 1.32
C ILE A 32 7.47 10.59 1.16
N GLY A 33 7.42 11.54 0.23
CA GLY A 33 6.23 12.33 -0.04
C GLY A 33 5.06 11.48 -0.53
N LEU A 34 5.32 10.56 -1.47
CA LEU A 34 4.30 9.64 -1.99
C LEU A 34 3.79 8.67 -0.92
N PHE A 35 4.71 8.17 -0.09
CA PHE A 35 4.37 7.30 1.03
C PHE A 35 3.49 8.01 2.06
N ALA A 36 3.87 9.23 2.44
CA ALA A 36 3.07 10.06 3.35
C ALA A 36 1.70 10.42 2.74
N ALA A 37 1.64 10.75 1.45
CA ALA A 37 0.39 11.02 0.74
C ALA A 37 -0.54 9.79 0.71
N THR A 38 0.01 8.60 0.51
CA THR A 38 -0.76 7.35 0.55
C THR A 38 -1.34 7.09 1.95
N ILE A 39 -0.52 7.26 2.99
CA ILE A 39 -0.98 7.14 4.38
C ILE A 39 -2.08 8.16 4.67
N ALA A 40 -1.89 9.41 4.28
CA ALA A 40 -2.88 10.47 4.46
C ALA A 40 -4.18 10.13 3.72
N GLY A 41 -4.10 9.62 2.49
CA GLY A 41 -5.26 9.15 1.73
C GLY A 41 -6.00 8.00 2.40
N CYS A 42 -5.27 7.00 2.91
CA CYS A 42 -5.87 5.91 3.68
C CYS A 42 -6.60 6.42 4.93
N LEU A 43 -5.95 7.28 5.73
CA LEU A 43 -6.56 7.85 6.93
C LEU A 43 -7.79 8.70 6.58
N TRP A 44 -7.70 9.49 5.50
CA TRP A 44 -8.81 10.31 5.01
C TRP A 44 -10.03 9.46 4.66
N LEU A 45 -9.85 8.37 3.92
CA LEU A 45 -10.95 7.47 3.56
C LEU A 45 -11.63 6.87 4.79
N ILE A 46 -10.85 6.43 5.79
CA ILE A 46 -11.37 5.88 7.05
C ILE A 46 -12.18 6.96 7.81
N VAL A 47 -11.67 8.19 7.87
CA VAL A 47 -12.37 9.29 8.53
C VAL A 47 -13.65 9.66 7.77
N VAL A 48 -13.61 9.70 6.44
CA VAL A 48 -14.77 9.98 5.61
C VAL A 48 -15.85 8.91 5.81
N SER A 49 -15.51 7.63 5.80
CA SER A 49 -16.46 6.54 6.06
C SER A 49 -17.03 6.58 7.48
N ALA A 50 -16.26 7.05 8.47
CA ALA A 50 -16.77 7.22 9.84
C ALA A 50 -17.66 8.46 10.00
N ARG A 51 -17.51 9.46 9.13
CA ARG A 51 -18.26 10.73 9.19
C ARG A 51 -19.54 10.69 8.37
N TYR A 52 -19.52 10.00 7.25
CA TYR A 52 -20.70 9.68 6.47
C TYR A 52 -21.09 8.25 6.80
N ASP A 53 -21.97 8.11 7.79
CA ASP A 53 -22.63 6.85 8.10
C ASP A 53 -23.22 6.31 6.78
N ASP A 54 -22.96 5.05 6.48
CA ASP A 54 -23.40 4.43 5.23
C ASP A 54 -24.91 4.65 5.14
N GLN A 55 -25.33 5.57 4.24
CA GLN A 55 -26.73 5.94 4.07
C GLN A 55 -27.50 4.62 3.95
N PRO A 56 -28.45 4.32 4.86
CA PRO A 56 -29.09 3.02 4.87
C PRO A 56 -29.68 2.83 3.48
N LEU A 57 -29.14 1.87 2.72
CA LEU A 57 -29.69 1.55 1.41
C LEU A 57 -31.19 1.30 1.66
N PRO A 58 -32.10 1.85 0.84
CA PRO A 58 -33.51 1.52 0.92
C PRO A 58 -33.67 0.05 0.53
N ILE A 59 -33.34 -0.84 1.47
CA ILE A 59 -33.56 -2.27 1.39
C ILE A 59 -35.03 -2.45 1.70
N ASP A 60 -35.80 -2.64 0.65
CA ASP A 60 -37.24 -2.90 0.70
C ASP A 60 -37.46 -4.32 1.26
N GLY A 61 -37.19 -4.52 2.55
CA GLY A 61 -37.50 -5.71 3.36
C GLY A 61 -36.99 -7.08 2.88
N ARG A 62 -36.21 -7.14 1.79
CA ARG A 62 -35.74 -8.38 1.15
C ARG A 62 -34.26 -8.26 0.86
N VAL A 63 -33.45 -8.90 1.70
CA VAL A 63 -32.04 -9.17 1.42
C VAL A 63 -31.95 -10.62 0.94
N PHE A 64 -31.48 -10.84 -0.29
CA PHE A 64 -31.38 -12.15 -0.94
C PHE A 64 -32.68 -12.98 -0.96
N GLY A 65 -33.83 -12.33 -1.09
CA GLY A 65 -35.14 -13.01 -1.15
C GLY A 65 -35.62 -13.58 0.20
N VAL A 66 -34.86 -13.36 1.28
CA VAL A 66 -35.26 -13.74 2.64
C VAL A 66 -35.93 -12.53 3.30
N PRO A 67 -37.18 -12.67 3.78
CA PRO A 67 -37.83 -11.62 4.55
C PRO A 67 -37.13 -11.47 5.91
N THR A 68 -36.67 -10.25 6.22
CA THR A 68 -35.97 -9.94 7.48
C THR A 68 -36.91 -9.42 8.56
N GLN A 69 -38.18 -9.17 8.24
CA GLN A 69 -39.21 -8.85 9.23
C GLN A 69 -40.03 -10.11 9.59
N PRO A 70 -40.08 -10.52 10.87
CA PRO A 70 -41.07 -11.50 11.30
C PRO A 70 -42.46 -10.89 11.11
N GLY A 71 -43.22 -11.45 10.16
CA GLY A 71 -44.64 -11.14 10.01
C GLY A 71 -45.38 -11.50 11.29
N PRO A 72 -46.45 -10.75 11.66
CA PRO A 72 -47.18 -11.02 12.89
C PRO A 72 -47.75 -12.44 12.87
N ALA A 73 -47.36 -13.25 13.85
CA ALA A 73 -47.91 -14.57 14.08
C ALA A 73 -49.41 -14.44 14.30
N ARG A 74 -50.21 -14.98 13.38
CA ARG A 74 -51.67 -15.07 13.48
C ARG A 74 -52.09 -16.51 13.26
#